data_AF-A0A1F7GB36-F1
#
_entry.id   AF-A0A1F7GB36-F1
#
_cell.length_a   1.000
_cell.length_b   1.000
_cell.length_c   1.000
_cell.angle_alpha   90.00
_cell.angle_beta   90.00
_cell.angle_gamma   90.00
#
_symmetry.space_group_name_H-M   'P 1'
#
loop_
_entity.id
_entity.type
_entity.pdbx_description
1 polymer ?
#
loop_
_entity_poly.entity_id
_entity_poly.type
_entity_poly.pdbx_seq_one_letter_code
_entity_poly.pdbx_strand_id
1 'polypeptide(L)' 'MKLSDKLIGLLIGLMKNSAQKGNLANSGLVLEDNKLLASAESLVASGHDATAHSERVLVAKVCRLKKQQLYARVADDFRC' A
#
# COMPACT_ATOMS: atom_id res chain seq x y z
N MET A 1 3.25 14.28 -13.36
CA MET A 1 3.95 14.13 -12.06
C MET A 1 5.14 13.21 -12.25
N LYS A 2 6.34 13.59 -11.76
CA LYS A 2 7.50 12.68 -11.71
C LYS A 2 7.64 12.13 -10.29
N LEU A 3 7.88 10.83 -10.14
CA LEU A 3 8.21 10.24 -8.84
C LEU A 3 9.62 10.67 -8.44
N SER A 4 9.86 10.84 -7.14
CA SER A 4 11.21 11.07 -6.62
C SER A 4 12.02 9.77 -6.63
N ASP A 5 13.35 9.88 -6.68
CA ASP A 5 14.25 8.72 -6.64
C ASP A 5 14.03 7.88 -5.38
N LYS A 6 13.65 8.51 -4.27
CA LYS A 6 13.28 7.82 -3.03
C LYS A 6 12.06 6.91 -3.22
N LEU A 7 11.02 7.37 -3.92
CA LEU A 7 9.82 6.59 -4.19
C LEU A 7 10.08 5.47 -5.21
N ILE A 8 10.92 5.74 -6.21
CA ILE A 8 11.36 4.73 -7.17
C ILE A 8 12.16 3.63 -6.46
N GLY A 9 13.10 4.01 -5.58
CA GLY A 9 13.87 3.08 -4.77
C GLY A 9 12.99 2.20 -3.86
N LEU A 10 11.95 2.79 -3.28
CA LEU A 10 10.95 2.04 -2.51
C LEU A 10 10.23 0.99 -3.37
N LEU A 11 9.73 1.36 -4.56
CA LEU A 11 9.04 0.43 -5.46
C LEU A 11 9.94 -0.73 -5.88
N ILE A 12 11.20 -0.44 -6.24
CA ILE A 12 12.19 -1.45 -6.62
C ILE A 12 12.49 -2.38 -5.44
N GLY A 13 12.64 -1.85 -4.23
CA GLY A 13 12.85 -2.64 -3.02
C GLY A 13 11.69 -3.61 -2.76
N LEU A 14 10.45 -3.13 -2.87
CA LEU A 14 9.26 -3.97 -2.74
C LEU A 14 9.15 -5.03 -3.84
N MET A 15 9.49 -4.71 -5.09
CA MET A 15 9.52 -5.69 -6.18
C MET A 15 10.55 -6.80 -5.92
N LYS A 16 11.74 -6.45 -5.44
CA LYS A 16 12.79 -7.42 -5.07
C LYS A 16 12.33 -8.32 -3.94
N ASN A 17 11.75 -7.75 -2.89
CA ASN A 17 11.20 -8.51 -1.76
C ASN A 17 10.07 -9.44 -2.20
N SER A 18 9.16 -8.96 -3.05
CA SER A 18 8.10 -9.76 -3.68
C SER A 18 8.69 -10.99 -4.38
N ALA A 19 9.69 -10.78 -5.23
CA ALA A 19 10.36 -11.85 -5.98
C ALA A 19 11.07 -12.86 -5.06
N GLN A 20 11.77 -12.37 -4.04
CA GLN A 20 12.44 -13.24 -3.04
C GLN A 20 11.47 -14.14 -2.28
N LYS A 21 10.21 -13.70 -2.14
CA LYS A 21 9.12 -14.46 -1.51
C LYS A 21 8.41 -15.43 -2.48
N GLY A 22 8.91 -15.56 -3.72
CA GLY A 22 8.31 -16.41 -4.75
C GLY A 22 7.10 -15.79 -5.45
N ASN A 23 6.79 -14.52 -5.21
CA ASN A 23 5.75 -13.80 -5.93
C ASN A 23 6.30 -13.23 -7.26
N LEU A 24 5.41 -12.81 -8.15
CA LEU A 24 5.82 -11.93 -9.25
C LEU A 24 6.43 -10.64 -8.70
N ALA A 25 7.48 -10.14 -9.34
CA ALA A 25 8.14 -8.88 -8.99
C ALA A 25 7.22 -7.69 -9.31
N ASN A 26 6.26 -7.42 -8.43
CA ASN A 26 5.26 -6.37 -8.58
C ASN A 26 5.14 -5.60 -7.25
N SER A 27 5.07 -4.27 -7.32
CA SER A 27 4.79 -3.38 -6.20
C SER A 27 3.95 -2.18 -6.64
N GLY A 28 3.32 -1.52 -5.67
CA GLY A 28 2.51 -0.34 -5.91
C GLY A 28 2.59 0.66 -4.76
N LEU A 29 2.21 1.91 -5.05
CA LEU A 29 2.07 2.97 -4.07
C LEU A 29 0.87 3.88 -4.39
N VAL A 30 0.32 4.51 -3.36
CA VAL A 30 -0.69 5.57 -3.46
C VAL A 30 -0.14 6.82 -2.84
N LEU A 31 -0.31 7.93 -3.55
CA LEU A 31 0.03 9.25 -3.07
C LEU A 31 -1.25 10.04 -2.77
N GLU A 32 -1.23 10.82 -1.71
CA GLU A 32 -2.23 11.83 -1.38
C GLU A 32 -1.49 13.14 -1.11
N ASP A 33 -1.83 14.21 -1.82
CA ASP A 33 -1.12 15.50 -1.76
C ASP A 33 0.40 15.38 -1.96
N ASN A 34 0.81 14.57 -2.94
CA ASN A 34 2.20 14.23 -3.24
C ASN A 34 2.98 13.55 -2.10
N LYS A 35 2.29 13.14 -1.02
CA LYS A 35 2.87 12.38 0.09
C LYS A 35 2.49 10.92 -0.04
N LEU A 36 3.39 10.04 0.38
CA LEU A 36 3.13 8.60 0.40
C LEU A 36 2.01 8.28 1.40
N LEU A 37 0.87 7.81 0.90
CA LEU A 37 -0.23 7.33 1.74
C LEU A 37 -0.06 5.84 2.06
N ALA A 38 0.22 5.03 1.05
CA ALA A 38 0.40 3.59 1.20
C ALA A 38 1.33 3.01 0.14
N SER A 39 1.95 1.89 0.45
CA SER A 39 2.67 1.03 -0.49
C SER A 39 2.45 -0.44 -0.16
N ALA A 40 2.61 -1.29 -1.17
CA ALA A 40 2.45 -2.74 -1.06
C ALA A 40 3.31 -3.48 -2.11
N GLU A 41 3.66 -4.72 -1.77
CA GLU A 41 4.20 -5.73 -2.69
C GLU A 41 3.14 -6.80 -2.96
N SER A 42 3.37 -7.65 -3.95
CA SER A 42 2.53 -8.83 -4.19
C SER A 42 2.74 -9.88 -3.10
N LEU A 43 1.66 -10.54 -2.70
CA LEU A 43 1.64 -11.61 -1.70
C LEU A 43 0.99 -12.89 -2.24
N VAL A 44 0.86 -13.04 -3.57
CA VAL A 44 0.12 -14.13 -4.20
C VAL A 44 0.59 -15.53 -3.76
N ALA A 45 1.86 -15.84 -4.00
CA ALA A 45 2.48 -17.10 -3.62
C ALA A 45 2.71 -17.17 -2.11
N SER A 46 3.32 -16.13 -1.52
CA SER A 46 3.68 -16.14 -0.09
C SER A 46 2.49 -16.12 0.86
N GLY A 47 1.37 -15.57 0.42
CA GLY A 47 0.10 -15.49 1.16
C GLY A 47 -0.91 -16.57 0.76
N HIS A 48 -0.56 -17.46 -0.18
CA HIS A 48 -1.45 -18.48 -0.71
C HIS A 48 -2.81 -17.93 -1.18
N ASP A 49 -2.80 -16.72 -1.76
CA ASP A 49 -4.00 -16.00 -2.20
C ASP A 49 -3.77 -15.49 -3.62
N ALA A 50 -4.36 -16.17 -4.60
CA ALA A 50 -4.28 -15.82 -6.02
C ALA A 50 -4.70 -14.36 -6.31
N THR A 51 -5.47 -13.73 -5.43
CA THR A 51 -5.94 -12.35 -5.61
C THR A 51 -5.02 -11.31 -5.00
N ALA A 52 -4.07 -11.70 -4.13
CA ALA A 52 -3.23 -10.81 -3.35
C ALA A 52 -2.09 -10.14 -4.16
N HIS A 53 -2.42 -9.65 -5.35
CA HIS A 53 -1.58 -8.77 -6.14
C HIS A 53 -1.36 -7.43 -5.43
N SER A 54 -0.25 -6.76 -5.75
CA SER A 54 0.17 -5.52 -5.07
C SER A 54 -0.93 -4.45 -5.10
N GLU A 55 -1.67 -4.36 -6.20
CA GLU A 55 -2.77 -3.42 -6.43
C GLU A 55 -3.94 -3.68 -5.47
N ARG A 56 -4.39 -4.95 -5.34
CA ARG A 56 -5.49 -5.29 -4.42
C ARG A 56 -5.07 -5.08 -2.96
N VAL A 57 -3.86 -5.51 -2.60
CA VAL A 57 -3.32 -5.33 -1.25
C VAL A 57 -3.25 -3.84 -0.91
N LEU A 58 -2.83 -3.01 -1.87
CA LEU A 58 -2.75 -1.56 -1.75
C LEU A 58 -4.13 -0.92 -1.56
N VAL A 59 -5.13 -1.30 -2.36
CA VAL A 59 -6.51 -0.81 -2.20
C VAL A 59 -7.05 -1.15 -0.81
N ALA A 60 -6.90 -2.40 -0.39
CA ALA A 60 -7.35 -2.83 0.95
C ALA A 60 -6.67 -2.02 2.07
N LYS A 61 -5.38 -1.73 1.93
CA LYS A 61 -4.61 -0.92 2.89
C LYS A 61 -5.12 0.52 2.94
N VAL A 62 -5.37 1.15 1.79
CA VAL A 62 -5.94 2.50 1.73
C VAL A 62 -7.34 2.55 2.33
N CYS A 63 -8.22 1.60 2.01
CA CYS A 63 -9.57 1.54 2.59
C CYS A 63 -9.53 1.43 4.12
N ARG A 64 -8.62 0.63 4.68
CA ARG A 64 -8.44 0.52 6.13
C ARG A 64 -7.99 1.84 6.76
N LEU A 65 -7.00 2.51 6.15
CA LEU A 65 -6.52 3.81 6.62
C LEU A 65 -7.63 4.88 6.59
N LYS A 66 -8.40 4.94 5.50
CA LYS A 66 -9.50 5.89 5.36
C LYS A 66 -10.64 5.61 6.35
N LYS A 67 -10.98 4.34 6.59
CA LYS A 67 -11.95 3.95 7.62
C LYS A 67 -11.51 4.38 9.01
N GLN A 68 -10.24 4.19 9.36
CA GLN A 68 -9.68 4.65 10.65
C GLN A 68 -9.73 6.18 10.80
N GLN A 69 -9.36 6.92 9.75
CA GLN A 69 -9.45 8.38 9.74
C GLN A 69 -10.89 8.88 9.95
N LEU A 70 -11.87 8.20 9.35
CA LEU A 70 -13.27 8.53 9.53
C LEU A 70 -13.70 8.33 11.00
N TYR A 71 -13.36 7.20 11.62
CA TYR A 71 -13.71 6.97 13.02
C TYR A 71 -13.02 7.92 13.99
N ALA A 72 -11.75 8.29 13.73
CA ALA A 72 -11.04 9.27 14.56
C ALA A 72 -11.77 10.62 14.55
N ARG A 73 -12.16 11.11 13.36
CA ARG A 73 -12.94 12.35 13.22
C ARG A 73 -14.26 12.29 13.97
N VAL A 74 -15.01 11.20 13.79
CA VAL A 74 -16.28 11.01 14.49
C VAL A 74 -16.07 10.97 16.01
N ALA A 75 -15.02 10.32 16.50
CA ALA A 75 -14.73 10.27 17.93
C ALA A 75 -14.32 11.63 18.52
N ASP A 76 -13.70 12.50 17.72
CA ASP A 76 -13.38 13.88 18.12
C ASP A 76 -14.63 14.78 18.14
N ASP A 77 -15.55 14.60 17.18
CA ASP A 77 -16.83 15.34 17.12
C ASP A 77 -17.74 15.03 18.33
N PHE A 78 -17.59 13.86 18.96
CA PHE A 78 -18.33 13.48 20.18
C PHE A 78 -17.63 13.90 21.50
N ARG A 79 -16.49 14.59 21.46
CA ARG A 79 -15.78 15.11 22.65
C ARG A 79 -16.09 16.59 22.97
N CYS A 80 -17.11 17.17 22.33
CA CYS A 80 -17.65 18.50 22.68
C CYS A 80 -18.49 18.47 23.95
#